data_AF-A0ABD5QU08-F1
#
_entry.id   AF-A0ABD5QU08-F1
#
_cell.length_a   1.000
_cell.length_b   1.000
_cell.length_c   1.000
_cell.angle_alpha   90.00
_cell.angle_beta   90.00
_cell.angle_gamma   90.00
#
_symmetry.space_group_name_H-M   'P 1'
#
loop_
_entity.id
_entity.type
_entity.pdbx_description
1 polymer ?
#
loop_
_entity_poly.entity_id
_entity_poly.type
_entity_poly.pdbx_seq_one_letter_code
_entity_poly.pdbx_strand_id
1 'polypeptide(L)'
;MPRDVIELDLEEEADQLADRLDTIAERQVDGEIPSQEAAHLAGDVEQQMWALEEALEEYDADATWSVRAFTPGEKAELTGLIRRAKEQADRTGDDVDVEAMLDNYWAGAGLVDAPFLEGGAGLQERIMTVRDEPNPYLVQFIATRVTDENTLKNGKRSSYTERVAAKQSDQSAAPSSGRQS
;
A
#
# COMPACT_ATOMS: atom_id res chain seq x y z
N MET A 1 -11.99 -15.12 8.10
CA MET A 1 -10.98 -15.46 7.07
C MET A 1 -9.78 -14.55 7.34
N PRO A 2 -8.58 -15.09 7.59
CA PRO A 2 -7.37 -14.28 7.59
C PRO A 2 -7.28 -13.55 6.24
N ARG A 3 -6.93 -12.26 6.22
CA ARG A 3 -6.63 -11.60 4.95
C ARG A 3 -5.34 -12.19 4.41
N ASP A 4 -5.27 -12.32 3.09
CA ASP A 4 -4.10 -12.90 2.44
C ASP A 4 -2.87 -12.05 2.77
N VAL A 5 -1.90 -12.67 3.42
CA VAL A 5 -0.52 -12.19 3.51
C VAL A 5 0.04 -12.31 2.10
N ILE A 6 0.73 -11.28 1.65
CA ILE A 6 1.34 -11.21 0.33
C ILE A 6 2.83 -11.14 0.53
N GLU A 7 3.47 -12.03 -0.19
CA GLU A 7 4.90 -12.13 -0.29
C GLU A 7 5.39 -11.12 -1.33
N LEU A 8 6.38 -10.34 -0.97
CA LEU A 8 7.05 -9.35 -1.81
C LEU A 8 8.43 -9.89 -2.12
N ASP A 9 8.65 -10.23 -3.39
CA ASP A 9 9.98 -10.47 -3.92
C ASP A 9 10.59 -9.09 -4.25
N LEU A 10 11.66 -8.72 -3.56
CA LEU A 10 12.22 -7.39 -3.71
C LEU A 10 12.90 -7.17 -5.08
N GLU A 11 13.40 -8.22 -5.72
CA GLU A 11 13.95 -8.14 -7.09
C GLU A 11 12.80 -7.89 -8.08
N GLU A 12 11.69 -8.62 -7.95
CA GLU A 12 10.50 -8.42 -8.80
C GLU A 12 9.90 -7.01 -8.59
N GLU A 13 9.86 -6.51 -7.36
CA GLU A 13 9.34 -5.17 -7.08
C GLU A 13 10.29 -4.08 -7.62
N ALA A 14 11.62 -4.28 -7.60
CA ALA A 14 12.58 -3.38 -8.24
C ALA A 14 12.40 -3.35 -9.77
N ASP A 15 12.23 -4.51 -10.41
CA ASP A 15 11.92 -4.61 -11.84
C ASP A 15 10.62 -3.87 -12.20
N GLN A 16 9.58 -4.00 -11.38
CA GLN A 16 8.32 -3.27 -11.57
C GLN A 16 8.48 -1.75 -11.46
N LEU A 17 9.37 -1.25 -10.59
CA LEU A 17 9.67 0.18 -10.53
C LEU A 17 10.43 0.65 -11.77
N ALA A 18 11.37 -0.16 -12.29
CA ALA A 18 12.06 0.14 -13.55
C ALA A 18 11.09 0.22 -14.73
N ASP A 19 10.18 -0.75 -14.88
CA ASP A 19 9.10 -0.71 -15.89
C ASP A 19 8.20 0.53 -15.75
N ARG A 20 7.98 0.99 -14.52
CA ARG A 20 7.20 2.20 -14.25
C ARG A 20 7.94 3.47 -14.70
N LEU A 21 9.27 3.53 -14.53
CA LEU A 21 10.09 4.64 -15.05
C LEU A 21 10.03 4.68 -16.58
N ASP A 22 10.13 3.54 -17.24
CA ASP A 22 10.00 3.44 -18.70
C ASP A 22 8.61 3.92 -19.15
N THR A 23 7.55 3.51 -18.45
CA THR A 23 6.18 3.98 -18.72
C THR A 23 6.05 5.50 -18.56
N ILE A 24 6.66 6.10 -17.53
CA ILE A 24 6.65 7.56 -17.33
C ILE A 24 7.38 8.26 -18.48
N ALA A 25 8.54 7.74 -18.89
CA ALA A 25 9.33 8.28 -19.99
C ALA A 25 8.56 8.23 -21.33
N GLU A 26 7.92 7.09 -21.64
CA GLU A 26 7.07 6.94 -22.83
C GLU A 26 5.93 7.96 -22.84
N ARG A 27 5.18 8.09 -21.74
CA ARG A 27 4.07 9.04 -21.62
C ARG A 27 4.51 10.49 -21.77
N GLN A 28 5.72 10.84 -21.32
CA GLN A 28 6.29 12.16 -21.56
C GLN A 28 6.63 12.38 -23.03
N VAL A 29 7.26 11.39 -23.69
CA VAL A 29 7.63 11.46 -25.12
C VAL A 29 6.40 11.58 -26.01
N ASP A 30 5.34 10.84 -25.69
CA ASP A 30 4.06 10.86 -26.39
C ASP A 30 3.24 12.14 -26.10
N GLY A 31 3.69 12.95 -25.14
CA GLY A 31 3.05 14.21 -24.77
C GLY A 31 1.77 14.03 -23.95
N GLU A 32 1.55 12.86 -23.35
CA GLU A 32 0.42 12.61 -22.45
C GLU A 32 0.55 13.37 -21.14
N ILE A 33 1.78 13.56 -20.66
CA ILE A 33 2.10 14.30 -19.44
C ILE A 33 3.15 15.39 -19.70
N PRO A 34 3.06 16.55 -19.02
CA PRO A 34 4.10 17.58 -19.08
C PRO A 34 5.42 17.09 -18.46
N SER A 35 6.54 17.61 -18.96
CA SER A 35 7.88 17.27 -18.44
C SER A 35 8.05 17.53 -16.94
N GLN A 36 7.42 18.56 -16.38
CA GLN A 36 7.48 18.83 -14.94
C GLN A 36 6.77 17.76 -14.11
N GLU A 37 5.63 17.27 -14.59
CA GLU A 37 4.88 16.20 -13.93
C GLU A 37 5.64 14.87 -14.05
N ALA A 38 6.18 14.58 -15.24
CA ALA A 38 7.02 13.39 -15.46
C ALA A 38 8.25 13.37 -14.54
N ALA A 39 8.97 14.49 -14.41
CA ALA A 39 10.14 14.58 -13.53
C ALA A 39 9.79 14.38 -12.05
N HIS A 40 8.63 14.87 -11.60
CA HIS A 40 8.17 14.66 -10.23
C HIS A 40 7.83 13.19 -9.99
N LEU A 41 7.04 12.57 -10.88
CA LEU A 41 6.67 11.16 -10.78
C LEU A 41 7.89 10.23 -10.86
N ALA A 42 8.84 10.54 -11.75
CA ALA A 42 10.07 9.76 -11.88
C ALA A 42 10.94 9.89 -10.63
N GLY A 43 11.10 11.08 -10.07
CA GLY A 43 11.92 11.30 -8.87
C GLY A 43 11.45 10.49 -7.66
N ASP A 44 10.14 10.35 -7.46
CA ASP A 44 9.59 9.52 -6.37
C ASP A 44 9.87 8.02 -6.61
N VAL A 45 9.77 7.56 -7.87
CA VAL A 45 10.02 6.16 -8.24
C VAL A 45 11.51 5.83 -8.16
N GLU A 46 12.39 6.72 -8.62
CA GLU A 46 13.85 6.58 -8.53
C GLU A 46 14.33 6.47 -7.07
N GLN A 47 13.73 7.25 -6.15
CA GLN A 47 14.04 7.18 -4.73
C GLN A 47 13.64 5.84 -4.11
N GLN A 48 12.46 5.31 -4.49
CA GLN A 48 12.01 3.98 -4.03
C GLN A 48 12.88 2.86 -4.60
N MET A 49 13.25 2.95 -5.88
CA MET A 49 14.12 1.98 -6.55
C MET A 49 15.49 1.93 -5.88
N TRP A 50 16.12 3.09 -5.65
CA TRP A 50 17.39 3.17 -4.93
C TRP A 50 17.30 2.56 -3.53
N ALA A 51 16.20 2.80 -2.80
CA ALA A 51 16.01 2.26 -1.46
C ALA A 51 15.81 0.73 -1.45
N LEU A 52 15.17 0.17 -2.49
CA LEU A 52 15.07 -1.28 -2.68
C LEU A 52 16.42 -1.90 -3.02
N GLU A 53 17.20 -1.26 -3.90
CA GLU A 53 18.56 -1.71 -4.24
C GLU A 53 19.44 -1.76 -2.98
N GLU A 54 19.42 -0.72 -2.14
CA GLU A 54 20.13 -0.76 -0.84
C GLU A 54 19.64 -1.90 0.07
N ALA A 55 18.34 -2.17 0.10
CA ALA A 55 17.79 -3.26 0.90
C ALA A 55 18.21 -4.64 0.38
N LEU A 56 18.27 -4.83 -0.93
CA LEU A 56 18.75 -6.05 -1.58
C LEU A 56 20.25 -6.27 -1.32
N GLU A 57 21.04 -5.18 -1.31
CA GLU A 57 22.46 -5.23 -0.96
C GLU A 57 22.69 -5.60 0.52
N GLU A 58 21.89 -5.06 1.43
CA GLU A 58 22.05 -5.28 2.87
C GLU A 58 21.49 -6.66 3.33
N TYR A 59 20.36 -7.10 2.76
CA TYR A 59 19.60 -8.25 3.27
C TYR A 59 19.60 -9.49 2.37
N ASP A 60 20.50 -9.54 1.39
CA ASP A 60 20.58 -10.51 0.28
C ASP A 60 19.50 -10.35 -0.81
N ALA A 61 19.88 -10.67 -2.05
CA ALA A 61 19.06 -10.46 -3.24
C ALA A 61 17.76 -11.30 -3.28
N ASP A 62 17.71 -12.42 -2.56
CA ASP A 62 16.53 -13.28 -2.44
C ASP A 62 15.62 -12.86 -1.26
N ALA A 63 15.83 -11.66 -0.68
CA ALA A 63 15.07 -11.18 0.46
C ALA A 63 13.59 -11.09 0.09
N THR A 64 12.81 -11.93 0.76
CA THR A 64 11.37 -12.00 0.57
C THR A 64 10.68 -11.39 1.78
N TRP A 65 9.85 -10.39 1.57
CA TRP A 65 9.13 -9.71 2.66
C TRP A 65 7.66 -10.08 2.64
N SER A 66 6.96 -9.87 3.74
CA SER A 66 5.52 -10.14 3.80
C SER A 66 4.74 -8.94 4.28
N VAL A 67 3.72 -8.55 3.51
CA VAL A 67 2.77 -7.51 3.89
C VAL A 67 1.35 -8.05 3.98
N ARG A 68 0.48 -7.37 4.73
CA ARG A 68 -0.94 -7.72 4.83
C ARG A 68 -1.85 -6.51 4.74
N ALA A 69 -3.05 -6.74 4.24
CA ALA A 69 -4.13 -5.78 4.34
C ALA A 69 -4.80 -5.78 5.74
N PHE A 70 -5.39 -4.65 6.13
CA PHE A 70 -5.73 -4.25 7.52
C PHE A 70 -7.12 -4.51 8.09
N THR A 71 -7.80 -5.64 7.97
CA THR A 71 -9.24 -5.73 8.37
C THR A 71 -10.06 -4.42 8.10
N PRO A 72 -11.29 -4.26 8.62
CA PRO A 72 -11.86 -2.90 8.72
C PRO A 72 -11.59 -2.22 10.06
N GLY A 73 -11.47 -3.01 11.13
CA GLY A 73 -11.27 -2.53 12.49
C GLY A 73 -9.89 -1.88 12.68
N GLU A 74 -8.83 -2.56 12.23
CA GLU A 74 -7.46 -2.03 12.35
C GLU A 74 -7.29 -0.77 11.49
N LYS A 75 -7.87 -0.73 10.29
CA LYS A 75 -7.87 0.50 9.46
C LYS A 75 -8.55 1.68 10.16
N ALA A 76 -9.68 1.45 10.85
CA ALA A 76 -10.38 2.49 11.60
C ALA A 76 -9.57 2.97 12.82
N GLU A 77 -8.93 2.03 13.52
CA GLU A 77 -8.04 2.33 14.65
C GLU A 77 -6.82 3.14 14.21
N LEU A 78 -6.15 2.73 13.13
CA LEU A 78 -5.00 3.42 12.54
C LEU A 78 -5.40 4.84 12.11
N THR A 79 -6.52 4.99 11.39
CA THR A 79 -7.03 6.30 10.99
C THR A 79 -7.32 7.20 12.21
N GLY A 80 -7.83 6.62 13.31
CA GLY A 80 -8.06 7.33 14.56
C GLY A 80 -6.78 7.70 15.32
N LEU A 81 -5.74 6.87 15.26
CA LEU A 81 -4.41 7.18 15.80
C LEU A 81 -3.77 8.33 15.02
N ILE A 82 -3.76 8.24 13.70
CA ILE A 82 -3.29 9.25 12.76
C ILE A 82 -3.96 10.60 13.05
N ARG A 83 -5.29 10.61 13.13
CA ARG A 83 -6.05 11.83 13.40
C ARG A 83 -5.65 12.47 14.72
N ARG A 84 -5.53 11.67 15.78
CA ARG A 84 -5.12 12.16 17.10
C ARG A 84 -3.69 12.72 17.10
N ALA A 85 -2.78 12.08 16.38
CA ALA A 85 -1.42 12.53 16.25
C ALA A 85 -1.31 13.84 15.46
N LYS A 86 -2.06 13.99 14.35
CA LYS A 86 -2.21 15.28 13.63
C LYS A 86 -2.75 16.38 14.55
N GLU A 87 -3.87 16.12 15.22
CA GLU A 87 -4.48 17.07 16.14
C GLU A 87 -3.56 17.46 17.32
N GLN A 88 -2.61 16.59 17.70
CA GLN A 88 -1.63 16.87 18.74
C GLN A 88 -0.49 17.74 18.21
N ALA A 89 0.08 17.43 17.04
CA ALA A 89 1.12 18.23 16.39
C ALA A 89 0.63 19.68 16.15
N ASP A 90 -0.59 19.82 15.62
CA ASP A 90 -1.22 21.13 15.40
C ASP A 90 -1.35 21.95 16.70
N ARG A 91 -1.50 21.29 17.85
CA ARG A 91 -1.63 21.93 19.17
C ARG A 91 -0.30 22.28 19.82
N THR A 92 0.74 21.48 19.61
CA THR A 92 2.08 21.76 20.18
C THR A 92 2.86 22.75 19.33
N GLY A 93 2.46 22.98 18.07
CA GLY A 93 3.21 23.81 17.14
C GLY A 93 4.56 23.17 16.76
N ASP A 94 4.70 21.87 17.01
CA ASP A 94 5.84 21.10 16.54
C ASP A 94 5.67 20.90 15.04
N ASP A 95 6.77 21.12 14.31
CA ASP A 95 6.88 20.81 12.89
C ASP A 95 7.06 19.28 12.77
N VAL A 96 5.98 18.56 13.04
CA VAL A 96 5.95 17.10 12.90
C VAL A 96 5.69 16.81 11.43
N ASP A 97 6.61 16.07 10.81
CA ASP A 97 6.38 15.50 9.49
C ASP A 97 5.29 14.42 9.60
N VAL A 98 4.07 14.87 9.36
CA VAL A 98 2.88 14.05 9.44
C VAL A 98 2.89 12.97 8.36
N GLU A 99 3.50 13.23 7.20
CA GLU A 99 3.57 12.27 6.09
C GLU A 99 4.54 11.15 6.43
N ALA A 100 5.75 11.49 6.87
CA ALA A 100 6.70 10.47 7.35
C ALA A 100 6.12 9.67 8.53
N MET A 101 5.39 10.31 9.45
CA MET A 101 4.70 9.60 10.52
C MET A 101 3.63 8.65 9.96
N LEU A 102 2.85 9.08 8.97
CA LEU A 102 1.85 8.24 8.31
C LEU A 102 2.48 7.01 7.69
N ASP A 103 3.56 7.18 6.94
CA ASP A 103 4.26 6.09 6.25
C ASP A 103 4.77 5.07 7.27
N ASN A 104 5.39 5.52 8.36
CA ASN A 104 5.81 4.65 9.47
C ASN A 104 4.64 3.83 10.05
N TYR A 105 3.47 4.45 10.25
CA TYR A 105 2.29 3.77 10.75
C TYR A 105 1.75 2.73 9.77
N TRP A 106 1.65 3.08 8.49
CA TRP A 106 1.15 2.18 7.45
C TRP A 106 2.11 1.02 7.20
N ALA A 107 3.40 1.30 7.06
CA ALA A 107 4.42 0.29 6.88
C ALA A 107 4.51 -0.64 8.09
N GLY A 108 4.69 -0.12 9.30
CA GLY A 108 4.82 -0.94 10.51
C GLY A 108 3.58 -1.77 10.86
N ALA A 109 2.38 -1.27 10.57
CA ALA A 109 1.16 -2.04 10.78
C ALA A 109 0.97 -3.16 9.75
N GLY A 110 1.43 -2.92 8.51
CA GLY A 110 1.21 -3.77 7.35
C GLY A 110 2.28 -4.82 7.14
N LEU A 111 3.50 -4.53 7.57
CA LEU A 111 4.63 -5.44 7.52
C LEU A 111 4.40 -6.58 8.52
N VAL A 112 4.51 -7.80 8.01
CA VAL A 112 4.32 -9.05 8.76
C VAL A 112 5.66 -9.68 9.06
N ASP A 113 6.53 -9.71 8.06
CA ASP A 113 7.87 -10.31 8.12
C ASP A 113 8.82 -9.50 7.24
N ALA A 114 10.00 -9.24 7.78
CA ALA A 114 11.14 -8.64 7.09
C ALA A 114 12.43 -8.97 7.87
N PRO A 115 13.61 -8.95 7.24
CA PRO A 115 14.90 -9.28 7.87
C PRO A 115 15.24 -8.44 9.10
N PHE A 116 14.75 -7.20 9.14
CA PHE A 116 14.95 -6.27 10.25
C PHE A 116 13.85 -6.34 11.33
N LEU A 117 12.83 -7.20 11.16
CA LEU A 117 11.79 -7.40 12.16
C LEU A 117 12.08 -8.61 13.06
N GLU A 118 11.88 -8.44 14.37
CA GLU A 118 11.84 -9.58 15.27
C GLU A 118 10.57 -10.41 15.07
N GLY A 119 10.73 -11.73 14.95
CA GLY A 119 9.63 -12.67 14.78
C GLY A 119 8.63 -12.59 15.93
N GLY A 120 7.38 -12.22 15.62
CA GLY A 120 6.30 -12.10 16.60
C GLY A 120 6.21 -10.73 17.29
N ALA A 121 6.95 -9.72 16.81
CA ALA A 121 6.89 -8.36 17.31
C ALA A 121 5.46 -7.79 17.33
N GLY A 122 5.14 -7.05 18.39
CA GLY A 122 3.86 -6.38 18.55
C GLY A 122 3.66 -5.27 17.51
N LEU A 123 2.42 -4.76 17.35
CA LEU A 123 2.13 -3.66 16.43
C LEU A 123 3.00 -2.41 16.71
N GLN A 124 3.09 -2.00 17.98
CA GLN A 124 3.84 -0.81 18.36
C GLN A 124 5.35 -0.99 18.13
N GLU A 125 5.86 -2.18 18.41
CA GLU A 125 7.26 -2.53 18.20
C GLU A 125 7.62 -2.48 16.72
N ARG A 126 6.82 -3.10 15.85
CA ARG A 126 7.02 -3.01 14.39
C ARG A 126 6.98 -1.58 13.86
N ILE A 127 6.09 -0.72 14.38
CA ILE A 127 6.05 0.70 14.00
C ILE A 127 7.32 1.43 14.44
N MET A 128 7.85 1.13 15.63
CA MET A 128 9.11 1.74 16.09
C MET A 128 10.30 1.23 15.27
N THR A 129 10.39 -0.06 15.01
CA THR A 129 11.45 -0.65 14.19
C THR A 129 11.45 -0.06 12.77
N VAL A 130 10.28 0.03 12.12
CA VAL A 130 10.16 0.67 10.79
C VAL A 130 10.54 2.15 10.81
N ARG A 131 10.30 2.85 11.92
CA ARG A 131 10.70 4.25 12.06
C ARG A 131 12.20 4.43 12.22
N ASP A 132 12.85 3.51 12.93
CA ASP A 132 14.21 3.70 13.44
C ASP A 132 15.28 3.01 12.58
N GLU A 133 14.94 1.96 11.82
CA GLU A 133 15.90 1.13 11.09
C GLU A 133 15.96 1.39 9.58
N PRO A 134 14.91 1.15 8.79
CA PRO A 134 14.97 1.33 7.33
C PRO A 134 15.06 2.82 6.94
N ASN A 135 15.65 3.09 5.77
CA ASN A 135 15.67 4.45 5.24
C ASN A 135 14.23 4.92 4.93
N PRO A 136 13.94 6.25 4.96
CA PRO A 136 12.58 6.76 4.79
C PRO A 136 11.90 6.40 3.46
N TYR A 137 12.68 6.23 2.39
CA TYR A 137 12.15 5.86 1.07
C TYR A 137 11.72 4.39 1.01
N LEU A 138 12.42 3.52 1.73
CA LEU A 138 12.02 2.13 1.92
C LEU A 138 10.73 2.04 2.75
N VAL A 139 10.60 2.87 3.79
CA VAL A 139 9.35 2.98 4.56
C VAL A 139 8.20 3.42 3.65
N GLN A 140 8.43 4.43 2.81
CA GLN A 140 7.44 4.93 1.85
C GLN A 140 7.04 3.86 0.84
N PHE A 141 8.00 3.07 0.33
CA PHE A 141 7.73 1.92 -0.54
C PHE A 141 6.82 0.90 0.15
N ILE A 142 7.16 0.45 1.37
CA ILE A 142 6.36 -0.51 2.13
C ILE A 142 4.95 0.05 2.39
N ALA A 143 4.85 1.32 2.81
CA ALA A 143 3.59 2.00 3.06
C ALA A 143 2.71 2.07 1.80
N THR A 144 3.32 2.34 0.64
CA THR A 144 2.66 2.32 -0.67
C THR A 144 2.10 0.93 -0.96
N ARG A 145 2.92 -0.11 -0.83
CA ARG A 145 2.49 -1.49 -1.11
C ARG A 145 1.37 -1.97 -0.18
N VAL A 146 1.47 -1.66 1.10
CA VAL A 146 0.41 -1.93 2.09
C VAL A 146 -0.86 -1.17 1.72
N THR A 147 -0.75 0.08 1.30
CA THR A 147 -1.89 0.91 0.88
C THR A 147 -2.56 0.30 -0.35
N ASP A 148 -1.79 -0.08 -1.36
CA ASP A 148 -2.27 -0.75 -2.57
C ASP A 148 -3.01 -2.04 -2.24
N GLU A 149 -2.50 -2.86 -1.33
CA GLU A 149 -3.22 -4.06 -0.91
C GLU A 149 -4.52 -3.78 -0.14
N ASN A 150 -4.59 -2.63 0.53
CA ASN A 150 -5.79 -2.15 1.18
C ASN A 150 -6.79 -1.46 0.22
N THR A 151 -6.38 -1.07 -0.99
CA THR A 151 -7.21 -0.36 -1.99
C THR A 151 -7.55 -1.25 -3.20
N LEU A 152 -6.60 -1.99 -3.77
CA LEU A 152 -6.75 -2.87 -4.94
C LEU A 152 -7.69 -4.06 -4.66
N LYS A 153 -7.73 -4.59 -3.43
CA LYS A 153 -8.75 -5.59 -3.04
C LYS A 153 -10.17 -5.02 -2.91
N ASN A 154 -10.34 -3.70 -2.88
CA ASN A 154 -11.66 -3.07 -3.05
C ASN A 154 -12.03 -2.92 -4.53
N GLY A 155 -11.06 -2.90 -5.46
CA GLY A 155 -11.32 -2.86 -6.91
C GLY A 155 -11.71 -4.21 -7.51
N LYS A 156 -11.18 -5.33 -7.00
CA LYS A 156 -11.54 -6.70 -7.47
C LYS A 156 -12.81 -7.27 -6.85
N ARG A 157 -13.46 -6.57 -5.92
CA ARG A 157 -14.70 -7.02 -5.27
C ARG A 157 -15.81 -6.09 -5.71
N SER A 158 -16.78 -6.63 -6.46
CA SER A 158 -18.01 -5.91 -6.81
C SER A 158 -18.53 -5.17 -5.57
N SER A 159 -18.72 -3.86 -5.69
CA SER A 159 -19.25 -3.01 -4.63
C SER A 159 -20.57 -3.58 -4.10
N TYR A 160 -20.96 -3.25 -2.86
CA TYR A 160 -22.25 -3.71 -2.32
C TYR A 160 -23.41 -3.35 -3.27
N THR A 161 -23.35 -2.15 -3.85
CA THR A 161 -24.30 -1.67 -4.86
C THR A 161 -24.32 -2.56 -6.11
N GLU A 162 -23.15 -2.95 -6.64
CA GLU A 162 -23.06 -3.88 -7.78
C GLU A 162 -23.56 -5.29 -7.43
N ARG A 163 -23.32 -5.77 -6.21
CA ARG A 163 -23.84 -7.09 -5.76
C ARG A 163 -25.35 -7.08 -5.59
N VAL A 164 -25.92 -5.98 -5.10
CA VAL A 164 -27.37 -5.80 -5.01
C VAL A 164 -27.99 -5.70 -6.40
N ALA A 165 -27.38 -4.92 -7.31
CA ALA A 165 -27.81 -4.82 -8.69
C ALA A 165 -27.76 -6.18 -9.40
N ALA A 166 -26.66 -6.94 -9.26
CA ALA A 166 -26.54 -8.29 -9.82
C ALA A 166 -27.63 -9.23 -9.30
N LYS A 167 -27.93 -9.22 -8.00
CA LYS A 167 -29.02 -10.04 -7.43
C LYS A 167 -30.41 -9.59 -7.89
N GLN A 168 -30.63 -8.30 -8.10
CA GLN A 168 -31.89 -7.77 -8.64
C GLN A 168 -32.06 -8.13 -10.13
N SER A 169 -30.98 -8.11 -10.90
CA SER A 169 -30.95 -8.56 -12.29
C SER A 169 -31.18 -10.08 -12.40
N ASP A 170 -30.56 -10.89 -11.54
CA ASP A 170 -30.79 -12.34 -11.49
C ASP A 170 -32.23 -12.70 -11.11
N GLN A 171 -32.86 -11.93 -10.20
CA GLN A 171 -34.27 -12.10 -9.85
C GLN A 171 -35.23 -11.64 -10.96
N SER A 172 -34.84 -10.64 -11.75
CA SER A 172 -35.63 -10.15 -12.88
C SER A 172 -35.50 -11.03 -14.13
N ALA A 173 -34.44 -11.83 -14.21
CA ALA A 173 -34.18 -12.80 -15.28
C ALA A 173 -34.81 -14.18 -15.05
N ALA A 174 -35.42 -14.42 -13.88
CA ALA A 174 -36.20 -15.64 -13.64
C ALA A 174 -37.53 -15.56 -14.43
N PRO A 175 -37.77 -16.43 -15.44
CA PRO A 175 -38.99 -16.36 -16.23
C PRO A 175 -40.19 -16.73 -15.35
N SER A 176 -41.23 -15.89 -15.38
CA SER A 176 -42.55 -16.26 -14.91
C SER A 176 -43.00 -17.46 -15.74
N SER A 177 -42.86 -18.65 -15.14
CA SER A 177 -43.40 -19.88 -15.71
C SER A 177 -44.92 -19.72 -15.70
N GLY A 178 -45.46 -19.33 -16.84
CA GLY A 178 -46.88 -19.11 -17.05
C GLY A 178 -47.68 -20.34 -16.62
N ARG A 179 -48.59 -20.14 -15.67
CA ARG A 179 -49.69 -21.08 -15.44
C ARG A 179 -50.63 -20.99 -16.64
N GLN A 180 -50.48 -21.88 -17.59
CA GLN A 180 -51.57 -22.29 -18.46
C GLN A 180 -52.44 -23.30 -17.71
N SER A 181 -53.71 -22.96 -17.49
CA SER A 181 -54.87 -23.85 -17.55
C SER A 181 -56.12 -22.99 -17.55
#